data_AF-A0A831UBT1-F1
#
_entry.id   AF-A0A831UBT1-F1
#
_cell.length_a   1.000
_cell.length_b   1.000
_cell.length_c   1.000
_cell.angle_alpha   90.00
_cell.angle_beta   90.00
_cell.angle_gamma   90.00
#
_symmetry.space_group_name_H-M   'P 1'
#
loop_
_entity.id
_entity.type
_entity.pdbx_description
1 polymer ?
#
loop_
_entity_poly.entity_id
_entity_poly.type
_entity_poly.pdbx_seq_one_letter_code
_entity_poly.pdbx_strand_id
1 'polypeptide(L)' 'SMKFQLAHADRQGIPVAVILGEDELANGVVAVKDLLEGKREREHIDDHAAYRAAGKTGQMTVPRAELVVTVKQLLM' A
#
# COMPACT_ATOMS: atom_id res chain seq x y z
N SER A 1 -9.80 11.30 -5.51
CA SER A 1 -9.89 9.86 -5.78
C SER A 1 -8.65 9.17 -5.23
N MET A 2 -8.74 7.87 -4.92
CA MET A 2 -7.64 7.07 -4.33
C MET A 2 -6.32 7.20 -5.10
N LYS A 3 -6.39 7.29 -6.44
CA LYS A 3 -5.22 7.50 -7.31
C LYS A 3 -4.45 8.78 -6.98
N PHE A 4 -5.14 9.88 -6.69
CA PHE A 4 -4.49 11.15 -6.34
C PHE A 4 -3.89 11.13 -4.93
N GLN A 5 -4.53 10.44 -3.99
CA GLN A 5 -3.99 10.27 -2.62
C GLN A 5 -2.69 9.45 -2.65
N LEU A 6 -2.66 8.35 -3.42
CA LEU A 6 -1.45 7.54 -3.58
C LEU A 6 -0.34 8.29 -4.32
N ALA A 7 -0.68 9.08 -5.35
CA ALA A 7 0.30 9.91 -6.06
C ALA A 7 0.89 11.04 -5.19
N HIS A 8 0.07 11.63 -4.30
CA HIS A 8 0.57 12.55 -3.28
C HIS A 8 1.45 11.82 -2.26
N ALA A 9 1.00 10.63 -1.86
CA ALA A 9 1.70 9.58 -1.13
C ALA A 9 3.19 9.48 -1.50
N ASP A 10 3.35 9.06 -2.76
CA ASP A 10 4.61 8.82 -3.43
C ASP A 10 5.48 10.10 -3.53
N ARG A 11 4.86 11.24 -3.85
CA ARG A 11 5.57 12.53 -3.93
C ARG A 11 6.17 12.96 -2.59
N GLN A 12 5.49 12.67 -1.48
CA GLN A 12 5.97 13.01 -0.14
C GLN A 12 6.96 11.97 0.42
N GLY A 13 7.26 10.92 -0.34
CA GLY A 13 8.14 9.84 0.12
C GLY A 13 7.56 9.08 1.31
N ILE A 14 6.22 9.03 1.44
CA ILE A 14 5.60 8.26 2.51
C ILE A 14 5.86 6.76 2.26
N PRO A 15 6.42 6.03 3.24
CA PRO A 15 6.79 4.63 3.07
C PRO A 15 5.58 3.67 3.14
N VAL A 16 4.53 4.02 3.89
CA VAL A 16 3.38 3.15 4.14
C VAL A 16 2.07 3.92 3.97
N ALA A 17 1.12 3.34 3.24
CA ALA A 17 -0.25 3.86 3.14
C ALA A 17 -1.25 2.90 3.80
N VAL A 18 -2.23 3.47 4.50
CA VAL A 18 -3.34 2.73 5.10
C VAL A 18 -4.61 3.09 4.33
N ILE A 19 -5.33 2.07 3.87
CA ILE A 19 -6.54 2.20 3.06
C ILE A 19 -7.71 1.58 3.83
N LEU A 20 -8.75 2.39 4.05
CA LEU A 20 -9.98 2.00 4.73
C LEU A 20 -11.16 2.51 3.92
N GLY A 21 -11.80 1.61 3.17
CA GLY A 21 -13.08 1.86 2.49
C GLY A 21 -14.25 1.30 3.29
N GLU A 22 -15.44 1.33 2.68
CA GLU A 22 -16.67 0.81 3.26
C GLU A 22 -16.59 -0.72 3.47
N ASP A 23 -16.02 -1.46 2.52
CA ASP A 23 -15.86 -2.92 2.61
C ASP A 23 -14.87 -3.32 3.71
N GLU A 24 -13.72 -2.66 3.80
CA GLU A 24 -12.75 -2.95 4.86
C GLU A 24 -13.36 -2.65 6.23
N LEU A 25 -14.09 -1.54 6.35
CA LEU A 25 -14.78 -1.17 7.58
C LEU A 25 -15.85 -2.18 7.97
N ALA A 26 -16.68 -2.62 7.01
CA ALA A 26 -17.74 -3.60 7.24
C ALA A 26 -17.17 -4.97 7.69
N ASN A 27 -16.00 -5.34 7.18
CA ASN A 27 -15.34 -6.60 7.51
C ASN A 27 -14.38 -6.51 8.71
N GLY A 28 -14.23 -5.33 9.34
CA GLY A 28 -13.34 -5.13 10.49
C GLY A 28 -11.85 -5.27 10.16
N VAL A 29 -11.50 -5.09 8.89
CA VAL A 29 -10.13 -5.20 8.37
C VAL A 29 -9.62 -3.84 7.89
N VAL A 30 -8.37 -3.78 7.49
CA VAL A 30 -7.74 -2.61 6.86
C VAL A 30 -6.69 -3.07 5.88
N ALA A 31 -6.58 -2.38 4.74
CA ALA A 31 -5.50 -2.62 3.79
C ALA A 31 -4.30 -1.73 4.14
N VAL A 32 -3.14 -2.35 4.33
CA VAL A 32 -1.85 -1.68 4.54
C VAL A 32 -0.99 -1.92 3.32
N LYS A 33 -0.38 -0.86 2.80
CA LYS A 33 0.42 -0.90 1.59
C LYS A 33 1.82 -0.38 1.85
N ASP A 34 2.82 -1.22 1.63
CA ASP A 34 4.22 -0.81 1.54
C ASP A 34 4.47 -0.14 0.19
N LEU A 35 4.74 1.17 0.25
CA LEU A 35 5.03 1.98 -0.94
C LEU A 35 6.50 1.89 -1.35
N LEU A 36 7.40 1.58 -0.42
CA LEU A 36 8.84 1.47 -0.64
C LEU A 36 9.16 0.17 -1.39
N GLU A 37 8.65 -0.96 -0.92
CA GLU A 37 8.79 -2.26 -1.59
C GLU A 37 8.14 -2.20 -2.98
N GLY A 38 6.93 -1.65 -3.06
CA GLY A 38 6.26 -1.44 -4.35
C GLY A 38 7.09 -0.56 -5.30
N LYS A 39 7.83 0.44 -4.80
CA LYS A 39 8.73 1.26 -5.64
C LYS A 39 9.96 0.47 -6.12
N ARG A 40 10.60 -0.31 -5.24
CA ARG A 40 11.76 -1.15 -5.57
C ARG A 40 11.46 -2.17 -6.66
N GLU A 41 10.31 -2.84 -6.58
CA GLU A 41 9.93 -3.81 -7.63
C GLU A 41 9.68 -3.14 -8.98
N ARG A 42 9.09 -1.93 -8.95
CA ARG A 42 8.79 -1.16 -10.17
C ARG A 42 10.02 -0.56 -10.84
N GLU A 43 11.14 -0.41 -10.14
CA GLU A 43 12.41 0.07 -10.74
C GLU A 43 12.99 -0.90 -11.79
N HIS A 44 12.58 -2.18 -11.75
CA HIS A 44 13.09 -3.21 -12.67
C HIS A 44 12.10 -3.63 -13.76
N ILE A 45 10.98 -2.91 -13.91
CA ILE A 45 9.90 -3.29 -14.83
C ILE A 45 9.77 -2.25 -15.95
N ASP A 46 10.20 -2.63 -17.16
CA ASP A 46 10.06 -1.81 -18.37
C ASP A 46 8.68 -1.97 -19.07
N ASP A 47 7.92 -3.03 -18.76
CA ASP A 47 6.60 -3.28 -19.33
C ASP A 47 5.47 -2.62 -18.52
N HIS A 48 4.66 -1.81 -19.19
CA HIS A 48 3.57 -1.04 -18.60
C HIS A 48 2.42 -1.93 -18.08
N ALA A 49 2.25 -3.16 -18.61
CA ALA A 49 1.28 -4.11 -18.08
C ALA A 49 1.79 -4.75 -16.78
N ALA A 50 3.03 -5.21 -16.75
CA ALA A 50 3.71 -5.69 -15.55
C ALA A 50 3.81 -4.61 -14.45
N TYR A 51 4.02 -3.34 -14.81
CA TYR A 51 4.07 -2.22 -13.87
C TYR A 51 2.75 -2.05 -13.10
N ARG A 52 1.60 -2.24 -13.76
CA ARG A 52 0.28 -2.17 -13.12
C ARG A 52 0.02 -3.36 -12.20
N ALA A 53 0.50 -4.55 -12.55
CA ALA A 53 0.39 -5.74 -11.71
C ALA A 53 1.25 -5.61 -10.45
N ALA A 54 2.51 -5.18 -10.59
CA ALA A 54 3.43 -4.91 -9.50
C ALA A 54 2.96 -3.75 -8.59
N GLY A 55 2.11 -2.85 -9.10
CA GLY A 55 1.48 -1.81 -8.28
C GLY A 55 0.58 -2.33 -7.15
N LYS A 56 0.23 -3.63 -7.13
CA LYS A 56 -0.45 -4.29 -6.01
C LYS A 56 0.51 -5.02 -5.06
N THR A 57 1.78 -5.17 -5.41
CA THR A 57 2.77 -5.77 -4.52
C THR A 57 2.97 -4.91 -3.28
N GLY A 58 3.24 -5.55 -2.13
CA GLY A 58 3.35 -4.89 -0.83
C GLY A 58 2.02 -4.48 -0.19
N GLN A 59 0.88 -4.80 -0.80
CA GLN A 59 -0.44 -4.60 -0.19
C GLN A 59 -0.90 -5.85 0.56
N MET A 60 -1.24 -5.70 1.83
CA MET A 60 -1.80 -6.74 2.68
C MET A 60 -3.06 -6.24 3.39
N THR A 61 -4.00 -7.16 3.63
CA THR A 61 -5.20 -6.87 4.42
C THR A 61 -5.05 -7.54 5.77
N VAL A 62 -5.15 -6.75 6.84
CA VAL A 62 -4.98 -7.21 8.22
C VAL A 62 -6.21 -6.86 9.06
N PRO A 63 -6.48 -7.58 10.16
CA PRO A 63 -7.46 -7.16 11.14
C PRO A 63 -7.15 -5.73 11.62
N ARG A 64 -8.19 -4.91 11.83
CA ARG A 64 -8.00 -3.51 12.25
C ARG A 64 -7.20 -3.38 13.57
N ALA A 65 -7.30 -4.38 14.45
CA ALA A 65 -6.53 -4.44 15.69
C ALA A 65 -5.02 -4.59 15.48
N GLU A 66 -4.59 -5.17 14.34
CA GLU A 66 -3.18 -5.44 14.04
C GLU A 66 -2.50 -4.29 13.28
N LEU A 67 -3.28 -3.31 12.81
CA LEU A 67 -2.81 -2.17 12.00
C LEU A 67 -1.50 -1.55 12.51
N VAL A 68 -1.44 -1.22 13.81
CA VAL A 68 -0.28 -0.54 14.38
C VAL A 68 0.96 -1.43 14.39
N VAL A 69 0.78 -2.73 14.66
CA VAL A 69 1.88 -3.70 14.65
C VAL A 69 2.42 -3.87 13.23
N THR A 70 1.53 -4.06 12.25
CA THR A 70 1.90 -4.20 10.83
C THR A 70 2.64 -2.97 10.33
N VAL A 71 2.13 -1.76 10.59
CA VAL A 71 2.79 -0.52 10.17
C VAL A 71 4.18 -0.38 10.80
N LYS A 72 4.32 -0.73 12.08
CA LYS A 72 5.63 -0.72 12.75
C LYS A 72 6.62 -1.68 12.10
N GLN A 73 6.18 -2.88 11.73
CA GLN A 73 7.03 -3.87 11.05
C GLN A 73 7.51 -3.39 9.67
N LEU A 74 6.71 -2.61 8.95
CA LEU A 74 7.10 -2.04 7.64
C LEU A 74 8.04 -0.83 7.75
N LEU A 75 8.08 -0.16 8.91
CA LEU A 75 8.91 1.03 9.14
C LEU A 75 10.27 0.71 9.79
N MET A 76 10.45 -0.50 10.32
CA MET A 76 11.67 -0.96 10.98
C MET A 76 12.60 -1.65 9.98
#